data_AF-A0A8K0XHF1-F1
#
_entry.id   AF-A0A8K0XHF1-F1
#
_cell.length_a   1.000
_cell.length_b   1.000
_cell.length_c   1.000
_cell.angle_alpha   90.00
_cell.angle_beta   90.00
_cell.angle_gamma   90.00
#
_symmetry.space_group_name_H-M   'P 1'
#
loop_
_entity.id
_entity.type
_entity.pdbx_description
1 polymer ?
#
loop_
_entity_poly.entity_id
_entity_poly.type
_entity_poly.pdbx_seq_one_letter_code
_entity_poly.pdbx_strand_id
1 'polypeptide(L)' 'MDGVITDTTRDLVCDLVAKHNVPVSSVNGTIEAVASAAGLEVKGEVSERSVGRIMLEADVAATVQLADEITRSKGM' A
#
# COMPACT_ATOMS: atom_id res chain seq x y z
N MET A 1 -19.09 -7.58 -7.83
CA MET A 1 -17.89 -8.41 -8.01
C MET A 1 -16.84 -7.79 -7.12
N ASP A 2 -16.42 -8.50 -6.08
CA ASP A 2 -15.35 -8.00 -5.22
C ASP A 2 -14.04 -8.10 -6.01
N GLY A 3 -13.48 -6.95 -6.37
CA GLY A 3 -12.19 -6.88 -7.06
C GLY A 3 -11.09 -7.45 -6.17
N VAL A 4 -10.20 -8.26 -6.74
CA VAL A 4 -9.02 -8.78 -6.02
C VAL A 4 -7.97 -7.68 -5.97
N ILE A 5 -7.57 -7.27 -4.77
CA ILE A 5 -6.41 -6.39 -4.59
C ILE A 5 -5.16 -7.23 -4.79
N THR A 6 -4.43 -6.96 -5.86
CA THR A 6 -3.17 -7.64 -6.17
C THR A 6 -2.05 -7.17 -5.25
N ASP A 7 -1.03 -8.00 -5.05
CA ASP A 7 0.14 -7.64 -4.25
C ASP A 7 0.82 -6.38 -4.79
N THR A 8 0.90 -6.23 -6.12
CA THR A 8 1.43 -5.01 -6.75
C THR A 8 0.60 -3.76 -6.42
N THR A 9 -0.73 -3.88 -6.32
CA THR A 9 -1.57 -2.76 -5.88
C THR A 9 -1.33 -2.45 -4.42
N ARG A 10 -1.18 -3.48 -3.58
CA ARG A 10 -0.84 -3.32 -2.16
C ARG A 10 0.48 -2.57 -1.98
N ASP A 11 1.51 -2.98 -2.70
CA ASP A 11 2.85 -2.40 -2.63
C ASP A 11 2.86 -0.94 -3.08
N LEU A 12 2.19 -0.63 -4.20
CA LEU A 12 2.06 0.75 -4.68
C LEU A 12 1.37 1.63 -3.64
N VAL A 13 0.27 1.16 -3.06
CA VAL A 13 -0.48 1.90 -2.04
C VAL A 13 0.39 2.14 -0.79
N CYS A 14 1.12 1.12 -0.32
CA CYS A 14 2.13 1.25 0.75
C CYS A 14 3.18 2.30 0.44
N ASP A 15 3.74 2.30 -0.77
CA ASP A 15 4.79 3.24 -1.16
C ASP A 15 4.27 4.68 -1.22
N LEU A 16 3.09 4.91 -1.79
CA LEU A 16 2.47 6.23 -1.85
C LEU A 16 2.29 6.82 -0.44
N VAL A 17 1.81 6.01 0.50
CA VAL A 17 1.56 6.48 1.88
C VAL A 17 2.87 6.59 2.68
N ALA A 18 3.63 5.50 2.80
CA ALA A 18 4.76 5.41 3.71
C ALA A 18 6.04 6.07 3.19
N LYS A 19 6.29 6.03 1.88
CA LYS A 19 7.52 6.59 1.27
C LYS A 19 7.29 8.00 0.71
N HIS A 20 6.12 8.26 0.14
CA HIS A 20 5.82 9.53 -0.53
C HIS A 20 4.91 10.46 0.27
N ASN A 21 4.47 10.06 1.48
CA ASN A 21 3.63 10.84 2.39
C ASN A 21 2.31 11.31 1.76
N VAL A 22 1.76 10.53 0.83
CA VAL A 22 0.43 10.79 0.29
C VAL A 22 -0.61 10.45 1.37
N PRO A 23 -1.49 11.39 1.76
CA PRO A 23 -2.58 11.08 2.68
C PRO A 23 -3.45 9.94 2.15
N VAL A 24 -3.91 9.04 3.03
CA VAL A 24 -4.77 7.89 2.65
C VAL A 24 -5.98 8.31 1.83
N SER A 25 -6.63 9.43 2.20
CA SER A 25 -7.77 10.01 1.49
C SER A 25 -7.44 10.50 0.07
N SER A 26 -6.16 10.70 -0.24
CA SER A 26 -5.68 11.26 -1.51
C SER A 26 -5.06 10.21 -2.43
N VAL A 27 -4.98 8.94 -2.02
CA VAL A 27 -4.33 7.88 -2.79
C VAL A 27 -4.97 7.69 -4.16
N ASN A 28 -6.30 7.52 -4.24
CA ASN A 28 -6.99 7.35 -5.53
C ASN A 28 -6.79 8.57 -6.43
N GLY A 29 -7.00 9.78 -5.90
CA GLY A 29 -6.82 11.01 -6.67
C GLY A 29 -5.39 11.19 -7.18
N THR A 30 -4.39 10.73 -6.42
CA THR A 30 -2.99 10.75 -6.85
C THR A 30 -2.75 9.77 -8.01
N ILE A 31 -3.28 8.55 -7.90
CA ILE A 31 -3.17 7.53 -8.96
C ILE A 31 -3.86 8.02 -10.24
N GLU A 32 -5.08 8.55 -10.11
CA GLU A 32 -5.85 9.09 -11.23
C GLU A 32 -5.15 10.27 -11.91
N ALA A 33 -4.60 11.20 -11.13
CA ALA A 33 -3.89 12.36 -11.67
C ALA A 33 -2.65 11.95 -12.49
N VAL A 34 -1.84 11.02 -11.97
CA VAL A 34 -0.65 10.51 -12.67
C VAL A 34 -1.04 9.71 -13.91
N ALA A 35 -2.04 8.84 -13.81
CA ALA A 35 -2.52 8.05 -14.95
C ALA A 35 -3.09 8.95 -16.05
N SER A 36 -3.89 9.96 -15.69
CA SER A 36 -4.44 10.95 -16.62
C SER A 36 -3.32 11.72 -17.34
N ALA A 37 -2.30 12.19 -16.61
CA ALA A 37 -1.13 12.85 -17.20
C ALA A 37 -0.34 11.95 -18.16
N ALA A 38 -0.36 10.63 -17.93
CA ALA A 38 0.26 9.62 -18.80
C ALA A 38 -0.64 9.17 -19.96
N GLY A 39 -1.87 9.69 -20.08
CA GLY A 39 -2.84 9.28 -21.09
C GLY A 39 -3.43 7.89 -20.86
N LEU A 40 -3.40 7.40 -19.62
CA LEU A 40 -3.94 6.11 -19.20
C LEU A 40 -5.33 6.28 -18.57
N GLU A 41 -6.25 5.36 -18.89
CA GLU A 41 -7.56 5.29 -18.25
C GLU A 41 -7.48 4.39 -17.01
N VAL A 42 -7.86 4.92 -15.83
CA VAL A 42 -8.00 4.12 -14.61
C VAL A 42 -9.41 3.57 -14.55
N LYS A 43 -9.55 2.24 -14.43
CA LYS A 43 -10.84 1.58 -14.28
C LYS A 43 -11.04 1.15 -12.82
N GLY A 44 -11.99 1.80 -12.16
CA GLY A 44 -12.32 1.54 -10.76
C GLY A 44 -11.40 2.29 -9.79
N GLU A 45 -11.60 2.03 -8.51
CA GLU A 45 -10.93 2.72 -7.41
C GLU A 45 -10.62 1.75 -6.26
N VAL A 46 -9.64 2.09 -5.42
CA VAL A 46 -9.37 1.35 -4.18
C VAL A 46 -10.13 2.02 -3.04
N SER A 47 -11.05 1.32 -2.39
CA SER A 47 -11.81 1.94 -1.29
C SER A 47 -10.90 2.42 -0.16
N GLU A 48 -11.24 3.52 0.51
CA GLU A 48 -10.47 4.03 1.66
C GLU A 48 -10.30 2.96 2.75
N ARG A 49 -11.33 2.14 2.97
CA ARG A 49 -11.28 1.00 3.90
C ARG A 49 -10.20 0.00 3.49
N SER A 50 -10.08 -0.29 2.20
CA SER A 50 -9.05 -1.17 1.66
C SER A 50 -7.66 -0.57 1.85
N VAL A 51 -7.48 0.73 1.56
CA VAL A 51 -6.21 1.43 1.80
C VAL A 51 -5.82 1.35 3.27
N GLY A 52 -6.75 1.63 4.19
CA GLY A 52 -6.51 1.51 5.63
C GLY A 52 -6.14 0.09 6.06
N ARG A 53 -6.80 -0.94 5.52
CA ARG A 53 -6.44 -2.34 5.78
C ARG A 53 -5.05 -2.70 5.26
N ILE A 54 -4.70 -2.25 4.06
CA ILE A 54 -3.39 -2.46 3.46
C ILE A 54 -2.30 -1.90 4.38
N MET A 55 -2.49 -0.70 4.93
CA MET A 55 -1.54 -0.10 5.87
C MET A 55 -1.40 -0.89 7.17
N LEU A 56 -2.52 -1.34 7.74
CA LEU A 56 -2.49 -2.16 8.96
C LEU A 56 -1.77 -3.50 8.73
N GLU A 57 -2.04 -4.16 7.61
CA GLU A 57 -1.37 -5.39 7.22
C GLU A 57 0.14 -5.16 7.03
N ALA A 58 0.53 -4.03 6.42
CA ALA A 58 1.93 -3.66 6.24
C ALA A 58 2.66 -3.38 7.56
N ASP A 59 2.02 -2.69 8.52
CA ASP A 59 2.58 -2.41 9.85
C ASP A 59 2.79 -3.68 10.67
N VAL A 60 1.81 -4.58 10.65
CA VAL A 60 1.93 -5.90 11.29
C VAL A 60 3.06 -6.70 10.65
N ALA A 61 3.16 -6.70 9.31
CA ALA A 61 4.23 -7.40 8.60
C ALA A 61 5.61 -6.83 8.96
N ALA A 62 5.77 -5.51 9.06
CA ALA A 62 7.02 -4.87 9.49
C ALA A 62 7.39 -5.26 10.93
N THR A 63 6.41 -5.31 11.83
CA THR A 63 6.62 -5.73 13.23
C THR A 63 7.09 -7.18 13.32
N VAL A 64 6.47 -8.09 12.56
CA VAL A 64 6.86 -9.51 12.51
C VAL A 64 8.26 -9.65 11.93
N GLN A 65 8.57 -8.97 10.83
CA GLN A 65 9.91 -8.99 10.23
C GLN A 65 10.99 -8.50 11.20
N LEU A 66 10.72 -7.43 11.94
CA LEU A 66 11.64 -6.92 12.96
C LEU A 66 11.85 -7.94 14.10
N ALA A 67 10.78 -8.58 14.58
CA ALA A 67 10.86 -9.60 15.62
C ALA A 67 11.68 -10.81 15.16
N ASP A 68 11.50 -11.25 13.91
CA ASP A 68 12.28 -12.31 13.28
C ASP A 68 13.75 -11.91 13.12
N GLU A 69 14.04 -10.67 12.71
CA GLU A 69 15.41 -10.16 12.59
C GLU A 69 16.13 -10.09 13.94
N ILE A 70 15.44 -9.64 15.00
CA ILE A 70 15.97 -9.65 16.36
C ILE A 70 16.25 -11.08 16.82
N THR A 71 15.33 -12.01 16.56
CA THR A 71 15.48 -13.43 16.94
C THR A 71 16.66 -14.05 16.20
N ARG A 72 16.79 -13.78 14.90
CA ARG A 72 17.91 -14.23 14.07
C ARG A 72 19.24 -13.64 14.52
N SER A 73 19.26 -12.35 14.90
CA SER A 73 20.47 -11.66 15.37
C SER A 73 20.91 -12.11 16.76
N LYS A 74 19.98 -12.53 17.62
CA LYS A 74 20.26 -13.12 18.94
C LYS A 74 20.65 -14.61 18.86
N GLY A 75 20.50 -15.23 17.70
CA GLY A 75 20.93 -16.60 17.39
C GLY A 75 22.38 -16.69 16.91
N MET A 76 23.28 -15.91 17.51
CA MET A 76 24.73 -16.12 17.52
C MET A 76 25.18 -16.41 18.95
#